data_AF-A0A2V2F563-F1
#
_entry.id   AF-A0A2V2F563-F1
#
_cell.length_a   1.000
_cell.length_b   1.000
_cell.length_c   1.000
_cell.angle_alpha   90.00
_cell.angle_beta   90.00
_cell.angle_gamma   90.00
#
_symmetry.space_group_name_H-M   'P 1'
#
loop_
_entity.id
_entity.type
_entity.pdbx_description
1 polymer ?
#
loop_
_entity_poly.entity_id
_entity_poly.type
_entity_poly.pdbx_seq_one_letter_code
_entity_poly.pdbx_strand_id
1 'polypeptide(L)'
;MNEIYAYNEYLRQEYERTHDISVLEKYIVSETVCPIGDYENAKKLIRAHYREQTNSTLLIIGAHLAQYWGADHNDFLDILNAMYDYLPAEEQAIISYLRAEEMLRDYDFDYKNSAAYKQHLIDSVSKSDFPFVYNREKLAEVSPPKQAAALLREAIAYTDVSVALEEYTPDAYFCEPKAFIDELILGTQVPYDRLRELREKLERVEQSCPQQGLRRKDEP
;
A
#
# COMPACT_ATOMS: atom_id res chain seq x y z
N MET A 1 -13.67 22.84 -16.91
CA MET A 1 -12.70 22.73 -15.80
C MET A 1 -12.72 21.27 -15.39
N ASN A 2 -11.58 20.59 -15.30
CA ASN A 2 -11.57 19.18 -14.88
C ASN A 2 -12.18 19.10 -13.47
N GLU A 3 -13.11 18.17 -13.24
CA GLU A 3 -13.88 18.09 -11.99
C GLU A 3 -12.97 17.96 -10.77
N ILE A 4 -11.84 17.25 -10.92
CA ILE A 4 -10.83 17.09 -9.88
C ILE A 4 -10.12 18.40 -9.49
N TYR A 5 -9.85 19.31 -10.43
CA TYR A 5 -9.27 20.63 -10.09
C TYR A 5 -10.27 21.50 -9.32
N ALA A 6 -11.54 21.47 -9.72
CA ALA A 6 -12.59 22.21 -9.02
C ALA A 6 -12.81 21.66 -7.59
N TYR A 7 -12.73 20.35 -7.43
CA TYR A 7 -12.86 19.70 -6.13
C TYR A 7 -11.65 19.95 -5.22
N ASN A 8 -10.42 19.85 -5.74
CA ASN A 8 -9.21 20.20 -5.01
C ASN A 8 -9.24 21.66 -4.53
N GLU A 9 -9.65 22.60 -5.38
CA GLU A 9 -9.81 24.01 -5.00
C GLU A 9 -10.90 24.22 -3.94
N TYR A 10 -12.02 23.49 -4.03
CA TYR A 10 -13.05 23.49 -2.99
C TYR A 10 -12.48 23.00 -1.65
N LEU A 11 -11.75 21.88 -1.64
CA LEU A 11 -11.14 21.32 -0.43
C LEU A 11 -10.13 22.28 0.19
N ARG A 12 -9.30 22.95 -0.63
CA ARG A 12 -8.38 24.00 -0.18
C ARG A 12 -9.13 25.11 0.56
N GLN A 13 -10.14 25.69 -0.09
CA GLN A 13 -10.94 26.79 0.48
C GLN A 13 -11.69 26.37 1.75
N GLU A 14 -12.23 25.15 1.76
CA GLU A 14 -12.97 24.63 2.90
C GLU A 14 -12.04 24.35 4.09
N TYR A 15 -10.82 23.85 3.85
CA TYR A 15 -9.82 23.69 4.90
C TYR A 15 -9.37 25.04 5.46
N GLU A 16 -9.07 26.03 4.60
CA GLU A 16 -8.73 27.40 5.05
C GLU A 16 -9.82 28.02 5.93
N ARG A 17 -11.09 27.66 5.68
CA ARG A 17 -12.25 28.13 6.44
C ARG A 17 -12.44 27.39 7.76
N THR A 18 -12.24 26.08 7.78
CA THR A 18 -12.69 25.19 8.88
C THR A 18 -11.56 24.66 9.76
N HIS A 19 -10.36 24.50 9.19
CA HIS A 19 -9.23 23.78 9.78
C HIS A 19 -9.60 22.35 10.22
N ASP A 20 -10.56 21.71 9.54
CA ASP A 20 -10.99 20.34 9.81
C ASP A 20 -9.99 19.33 9.23
N ILE A 21 -9.53 18.39 10.07
CA ILE A 21 -8.55 17.36 9.69
C ILE A 21 -9.09 16.48 8.55
N SER A 22 -10.36 16.11 8.60
CA SER A 22 -10.96 15.22 7.60
C SER A 22 -10.99 15.90 6.22
N VAL A 23 -11.12 17.23 6.19
CA VAL A 23 -11.02 18.03 4.95
C VAL A 23 -9.57 18.10 4.49
N LEU A 24 -8.62 18.30 5.41
CA LEU A 24 -7.19 18.29 5.12
C LEU A 24 -6.72 16.95 4.52
N GLU A 25 -7.17 15.83 5.07
CA GLU A 25 -6.85 14.50 4.57
C GLU A 25 -7.27 14.34 3.11
N LYS A 26 -8.53 14.70 2.79
CA LYS A 26 -9.04 14.66 1.41
C LYS A 26 -8.28 15.61 0.50
N TYR A 27 -7.94 16.80 1.02
CA TYR A 27 -7.19 17.79 0.27
C TYR A 27 -5.81 17.24 -0.12
N ILE A 28 -5.06 16.70 0.84
CA ILE A 28 -3.75 16.06 0.63
C ILE A 28 -3.84 14.93 -0.39
N VAL A 29 -4.83 14.04 -0.26
CA VAL A 29 -5.02 12.95 -1.23
C VAL A 29 -5.26 13.54 -2.61
N SER A 30 -6.16 14.51 -2.75
CA SER A 30 -6.50 15.12 -4.05
C SER A 30 -5.30 15.75 -4.76
N GLU A 31 -4.32 16.29 -4.03
CA GLU A 31 -3.07 16.82 -4.59
C GLU A 31 -2.26 15.73 -5.33
N THR A 32 -2.34 14.48 -4.87
CA THR A 32 -1.56 13.37 -5.45
C THR A 32 -2.18 12.77 -6.71
N VAL A 33 -3.46 13.04 -6.96
CA VAL A 33 -4.24 12.39 -8.02
C VAL A 33 -3.96 13.00 -9.39
N CYS A 34 -3.93 12.19 -10.44
CA CYS A 34 -3.86 12.66 -11.82
C CYS A 34 -5.11 13.50 -12.17
N PRO A 35 -4.99 14.65 -12.85
CA PRO A 35 -3.79 15.22 -13.46
C PRO A 35 -3.06 16.25 -12.59
N ILE A 36 -3.43 16.42 -11.30
CA ILE A 36 -2.75 17.36 -10.40
C ILE A 36 -1.34 16.86 -10.12
N GLY A 37 -1.21 15.71 -9.46
CA GLY A 37 0.07 15.06 -9.18
C GLY A 37 1.10 15.94 -8.46
N ASP A 38 0.66 16.88 -7.61
CA ASP A 38 1.52 17.77 -6.82
C ASP A 38 1.89 17.12 -5.47
N TYR A 39 2.77 16.11 -5.57
CA TYR A 39 3.30 15.39 -4.41
C TYR A 39 4.09 16.30 -3.45
N GLU A 40 4.68 17.39 -3.94
CA GLU A 40 5.44 18.34 -3.11
C GLU A 40 4.52 19.23 -2.27
N ASN A 41 3.37 19.63 -2.81
CA ASN A 41 2.38 20.36 -2.02
C ASN A 41 1.73 19.45 -0.98
N ALA A 42 1.36 18.20 -1.34
CA ALA A 42 0.91 17.18 -0.39
C ALA A 42 1.90 17.03 0.78
N LYS A 43 3.21 16.91 0.49
CA LYS A 43 4.28 16.86 1.49
C LYS A 43 4.29 18.07 2.41
N LYS A 44 4.20 19.29 1.85
CA LYS A 44 4.20 20.54 2.64
C LYS A 44 3.00 20.60 3.58
N LEU A 45 1.82 20.23 3.09
CA LEU A 45 0.58 20.21 3.88
C LEU A 45 0.68 19.22 5.05
N ILE A 46 1.12 17.99 4.80
CA ILE A 46 1.31 17.00 5.87
C ILE A 46 2.33 17.52 6.89
N ARG A 47 3.49 18.04 6.43
CA ARG A 47 4.56 18.57 7.30
C ARG A 47 4.13 19.76 8.16
N ALA A 48 3.25 20.61 7.65
CA ALA A 48 2.74 21.76 8.38
C ALA A 48 1.82 21.37 9.54
N HIS A 49 1.14 20.22 9.46
CA HIS A 49 0.03 19.90 10.36
C HIS A 49 0.22 18.65 11.23
N TYR A 50 1.12 17.72 10.89
CA TYR A 50 1.27 16.45 11.62
C TYR A 50 1.60 16.60 13.12
N ARG A 51 2.24 17.70 13.53
CA ARG A 51 2.63 17.95 14.94
C ARG A 51 1.51 18.53 15.78
N GLU A 52 0.62 19.28 15.18
CA GLU A 52 -0.45 20.01 15.88
C GLU A 52 -1.66 19.09 16.11
N GLN A 53 -1.87 18.13 15.21
CA GLN A 53 -2.98 17.19 15.24
C GLN A 53 -2.47 15.81 14.78
N THR A 54 -1.96 15.01 15.72
CA THR A 54 -1.43 13.68 15.42
C THR A 54 -2.56 12.76 14.97
N ASN A 55 -2.57 12.44 13.68
CA ASN A 55 -3.55 11.56 13.03
C ASN A 55 -2.78 10.45 12.30
N SER A 56 -3.07 9.18 12.63
CA SER A 56 -2.39 8.02 12.07
C SER A 56 -2.61 7.86 10.56
N THR A 57 -3.80 8.17 10.06
CA THR A 57 -4.12 8.16 8.61
C THR A 57 -3.21 9.10 7.84
N LEU A 58 -3.07 10.36 8.29
CA LEU A 58 -2.17 11.33 7.65
C LEU A 58 -0.70 10.89 7.69
N LEU A 59 -0.27 10.33 8.82
CA LEU A 59 1.09 9.81 8.96
C LEU A 59 1.32 8.60 8.05
N ILE A 60 0.36 7.69 7.90
CA ILE A 60 0.41 6.52 7.01
C ILE A 60 0.52 6.97 5.55
N ILE A 61 -0.34 7.90 5.12
CA ILE A 61 -0.30 8.46 3.77
C ILE A 61 1.04 9.16 3.53
N GLY A 62 1.49 9.99 4.48
CA GLY A 62 2.77 10.67 4.40
C GLY A 62 3.95 9.71 4.33
N ALA A 63 3.96 8.66 5.14
CA ALA A 63 5.02 7.64 5.15
C ALA A 63 5.08 6.84 3.85
N HIS A 64 3.93 6.55 3.23
CA HIS A 64 3.89 5.95 1.89
C HIS A 64 4.43 6.91 0.82
N LEU A 65 3.94 8.16 0.80
CA LEU A 65 4.36 9.14 -0.20
C LEU A 65 5.85 9.51 -0.10
N ALA A 66 6.42 9.47 1.12
CA ALA A 66 7.84 9.74 1.36
C ALA A 66 8.79 8.83 0.59
N GLN A 67 8.34 7.64 0.19
CA GLN A 67 9.11 6.71 -0.62
C GLN A 67 9.43 7.27 -2.02
N TYR A 68 8.59 8.18 -2.53
CA TYR A 68 8.75 8.79 -3.85
C TYR A 68 9.52 10.11 -3.83
N TRP A 69 9.91 10.62 -2.65
CA TRP A 69 10.50 11.96 -2.49
C TRP A 69 12.03 11.98 -2.47
N GLY A 70 12.68 10.98 -3.06
CA GLY A 70 14.15 10.92 -3.20
C GLY A 70 14.85 10.32 -1.97
N ALA A 71 15.99 10.89 -1.54
CA ALA A 71 16.81 10.39 -0.43
C ALA A 71 16.43 10.97 0.95
N ASP A 72 15.34 11.73 1.03
CA ASP A 72 14.89 12.34 2.29
C ASP A 72 14.48 11.27 3.31
N HIS A 73 14.95 11.39 4.55
CA HIS A 73 14.53 10.55 5.67
C HIS A 73 13.00 10.55 5.86
N ASN A 74 12.41 9.39 6.16
CA ASN A 74 10.97 9.23 6.36
C ASN A 74 10.56 9.58 7.79
N ASP A 75 10.42 10.87 8.08
CA ASP A 75 10.09 11.39 9.41
C ASP A 75 8.68 10.98 9.89
N PHE A 76 7.78 10.66 8.97
CA PHE A 76 6.44 10.17 9.32
C PHE A 76 6.48 8.74 9.87
N LEU A 77 7.30 7.88 9.26
CA LEU A 77 7.46 6.50 9.73
C LEU A 77 8.06 6.44 11.14
N ASP A 78 8.96 7.34 11.49
CA ASP A 78 9.50 7.44 12.86
C ASP A 78 8.42 7.72 13.91
N ILE A 79 7.48 8.61 13.59
CA ILE A 79 6.38 8.97 14.50
C ILE A 79 5.43 7.79 14.64
N LEU A 80 5.08 7.15 13.52
CA LEU A 80 4.29 5.91 13.53
C LEU A 80 4.96 4.82 14.36
N ASN A 81 6.29 4.69 14.27
CA ASN A 81 7.07 3.74 15.06
C ASN A 81 7.00 4.04 16.56
N ALA A 82 7.04 5.31 16.95
CA ALA A 82 6.92 5.72 18.35
C ALA A 82 5.52 5.46 18.93
N MET A 83 4.49 5.47 18.08
CA MET A 83 3.10 5.21 18.47
C MET A 83 2.68 3.74 18.33
N TYR A 84 3.51 2.91 17.72
CA TYR A 84 3.17 1.58 17.21
C TYR A 84 2.34 0.72 18.17
N ASP A 85 2.79 0.55 19.41
CA ASP A 85 2.16 -0.33 20.40
C ASP A 85 0.78 0.17 20.89
N TYR A 86 0.44 1.43 20.60
CA TYR A 86 -0.82 2.06 21.00
C TYR A 86 -1.86 2.10 19.88
N LEU A 87 -1.47 1.75 18.65
CA LEU A 87 -2.34 1.80 17.49
C LEU A 87 -3.13 0.50 17.31
N PRO A 88 -4.30 0.54 16.63
CA PRO A 88 -5.03 -0.66 16.26
C PRO A 88 -4.19 -1.65 15.44
N ALA A 89 -4.55 -2.93 15.53
CA ALA A 89 -3.83 -4.02 14.86
C ALA A 89 -3.70 -3.83 13.33
N GLU A 90 -4.71 -3.25 12.69
CA GLU A 90 -4.70 -2.91 11.28
C GLU A 90 -3.62 -1.86 10.94
N GLU A 91 -3.54 -0.79 11.72
CA GLU A 91 -2.52 0.24 11.53
C GLU A 91 -1.11 -0.31 11.84
N GLN A 92 -0.97 -1.14 12.87
CA GLN A 92 0.29 -1.84 13.15
C GLN A 92 0.73 -2.73 11.98
N ALA A 93 -0.21 -3.38 11.29
CA ALA A 93 0.07 -4.16 10.10
C ALA A 93 0.56 -3.25 8.96
N ILE A 94 -0.11 -2.12 8.70
CA ILE A 94 0.31 -1.13 7.70
C ILE A 94 1.71 -0.58 8.01
N ILE A 95 1.99 -0.21 9.26
CA ILE A 95 3.30 0.31 9.67
C ILE A 95 4.39 -0.74 9.47
N SER A 96 4.10 -2.01 9.75
CA SER A 96 5.05 -3.10 9.51
C SER A 96 5.36 -3.25 8.01
N TYR A 97 4.36 -3.09 7.15
CA TYR A 97 4.56 -3.05 5.70
C TYR A 97 5.40 -1.84 5.26
N LEU A 98 5.09 -0.64 5.78
CA LEU A 98 5.84 0.58 5.45
C LEU A 98 7.31 0.49 5.89
N ARG A 99 7.62 -0.19 7.01
CA ARG A 99 9.01 -0.50 7.40
C ARG A 99 9.71 -1.37 6.36
N ALA A 100 9.02 -2.37 5.81
CA ALA A 100 9.60 -3.22 4.75
C ALA A 100 9.88 -2.41 3.48
N GLU A 101 8.95 -1.54 3.07
CA GLU A 101 9.14 -0.67 1.89
C GLU A 101 10.27 0.35 2.08
N GLU A 102 10.41 0.92 3.28
CA GLU A 102 11.50 1.86 3.58
C GLU A 102 12.88 1.22 3.36
N MET A 103 13.03 -0.08 3.67
CA MET A 103 14.28 -0.80 3.42
C MET A 103 14.61 -0.94 1.93
N LEU A 104 13.59 -0.95 1.05
CA LEU A 104 13.79 -1.08 -0.40
C LEU A 104 14.26 0.22 -1.06
N ARG A 105 14.32 1.34 -0.32
CA ARG A 105 14.81 2.62 -0.83
C ARG A 105 16.32 2.61 -1.11
N ASP A 106 17.06 1.74 -0.45
CA ASP A 106 18.48 1.52 -0.73
C ASP A 106 18.62 0.56 -1.93
N TYR A 107 19.19 1.08 -3.02
CA TYR A 107 19.34 0.34 -4.28
C TYR A 107 20.20 -0.92 -4.13
N ASP A 108 21.16 -0.92 -3.21
CA ASP A 108 22.07 -2.05 -2.97
C ASP A 108 21.51 -3.05 -1.94
N PHE A 109 20.28 -2.86 -1.48
CA PHE A 109 19.67 -3.72 -0.47
C PHE A 109 19.28 -5.10 -1.01
N ASP A 110 19.93 -6.14 -0.48
CA ASP A 110 19.60 -7.55 -0.78
C ASP A 110 18.33 -8.01 -0.04
N TYR A 111 17.18 -7.52 -0.51
CA TYR A 111 15.89 -7.80 0.11
C TYR A 111 15.53 -9.29 0.16
N LYS A 112 16.04 -10.09 -0.79
CA LYS A 112 15.74 -11.53 -0.87
C LYS A 112 16.36 -12.32 0.28
N ASN A 113 17.50 -11.87 0.80
CA ASN A 113 18.22 -12.53 1.89
C ASN A 113 18.08 -11.80 3.24
N SER A 114 17.40 -10.66 3.27
CA SER A 114 17.22 -9.90 4.51
C SER A 114 16.15 -10.50 5.43
N ALA A 115 16.61 -11.03 6.58
CA ALA A 115 15.72 -11.54 7.62
C ALA A 115 14.80 -10.45 8.19
N ALA A 116 15.31 -9.22 8.33
CA ALA A 116 14.53 -8.09 8.86
C ALA A 116 13.40 -7.68 7.91
N TYR A 117 13.69 -7.57 6.61
CA TYR A 117 12.67 -7.30 5.58
C TYR A 117 11.56 -8.35 5.61
N LYS A 118 11.95 -9.63 5.60
CA LYS A 118 11.00 -10.73 5.68
C LYS A 118 10.17 -10.70 6.97
N GLN A 119 10.78 -10.37 8.11
CA GLN A 119 10.05 -10.26 9.38
C GLN A 119 9.02 -9.15 9.35
N HIS A 120 9.35 -7.99 8.78
CA HIS A 120 8.39 -6.89 8.62
C HIS A 120 7.18 -7.29 7.75
N LEU A 121 7.40 -8.02 6.66
CA LEU A 121 6.32 -8.57 5.83
C LEU A 121 5.48 -9.63 6.56
N ILE A 122 6.10 -10.48 7.39
CA ILE A 122 5.38 -11.47 8.22
C ILE A 122 4.53 -10.76 9.26
N ASP A 123 5.08 -9.76 9.93
CA ASP A 123 4.39 -8.96 10.94
C ASP A 123 3.15 -8.27 10.36
N SER A 124 3.25 -7.73 9.14
CA SER A 124 2.12 -7.09 8.46
C SER A 124 1.04 -8.06 7.99
N VAL A 125 1.32 -9.36 7.78
CA VAL A 125 0.28 -10.37 7.51
C VAL A 125 -0.30 -10.93 8.81
N SER A 126 0.54 -11.17 9.81
CA SER A 126 0.15 -11.94 11.02
C SER A 126 -0.58 -11.12 12.08
N LYS A 127 -0.41 -9.80 12.09
CA LYS A 127 -0.99 -8.92 13.10
C LYS A 127 -2.46 -8.58 12.84
N SER A 128 -3.01 -8.91 11.67
CA SER A 128 -4.40 -8.63 11.36
C SER A 128 -4.95 -9.63 10.34
N ASP A 129 -6.23 -10.00 10.47
CA ASP A 129 -6.97 -10.76 9.45
C ASP A 129 -7.27 -9.92 8.18
N PHE A 130 -6.58 -8.80 8.05
CA PHE A 130 -6.86 -7.78 7.06
C PHE A 130 -6.45 -8.24 5.64
N PRO A 131 -7.30 -7.98 4.62
CA PRO A 131 -6.99 -8.24 3.23
C PRO A 131 -5.86 -7.30 2.77
N PHE A 132 -4.63 -7.78 2.84
CA PHE A 132 -3.44 -7.00 2.50
C PHE A 132 -2.74 -7.67 1.30
N VAL A 133 -3.09 -7.23 0.10
CA VAL A 133 -2.71 -7.85 -1.17
C VAL A 133 -1.24 -7.61 -1.48
N TYR A 134 -0.77 -6.35 -1.49
CA TYR A 134 0.62 -6.03 -1.84
C TYR A 134 1.63 -6.67 -0.88
N ASN A 135 1.31 -6.69 0.41
CA ASN A 135 2.18 -7.33 1.38
C ASN A 135 2.28 -8.85 1.19
N ARG A 136 1.15 -9.54 0.93
CA ARG A 136 1.15 -10.97 0.64
C ARG A 136 1.91 -11.30 -0.64
N GLU A 137 1.76 -10.46 -1.66
CA GLU A 137 2.52 -10.57 -2.91
C GLU A 137 4.03 -10.46 -2.65
N LYS A 138 4.50 -9.43 -1.95
CA LYS A 138 5.93 -9.27 -1.61
C LYS A 138 6.45 -10.39 -0.72
N LEU A 139 5.66 -10.84 0.26
CA LEU A 139 6.03 -11.97 1.10
C LEU A 139 6.17 -13.27 0.29
N ALA A 140 5.36 -13.44 -0.76
CA ALA A 140 5.48 -14.59 -1.65
C ALA A 140 6.83 -14.62 -2.38
N GLU A 141 7.37 -13.47 -2.78
CA GLU A 141 8.66 -13.36 -3.50
C GLU A 141 9.86 -13.82 -2.67
N VAL A 142 9.76 -13.75 -1.34
CA VAL A 142 10.81 -14.16 -0.38
C VAL A 142 10.44 -15.44 0.40
N SER A 143 9.42 -16.17 -0.07
CA SER A 143 8.91 -17.39 0.57
C SER A 143 9.18 -18.64 -0.25
N PRO A 144 9.26 -19.82 0.38
CA PRO A 144 9.33 -21.10 -0.34
C PRO A 144 8.13 -21.28 -1.28
N PRO A 145 8.27 -22.01 -2.40
CA PRO A 145 7.25 -22.07 -3.46
C PRO A 145 5.84 -22.44 -2.98
N LYS A 146 5.72 -23.41 -2.06
CA LYS A 146 4.42 -23.83 -1.50
C LYS A 146 3.74 -22.70 -0.71
N GLN A 147 4.52 -21.95 0.08
CA GLN A 147 4.01 -20.81 0.85
C GLN A 147 3.70 -19.62 -0.07
N ALA A 148 4.57 -19.36 -1.05
CA ALA A 148 4.35 -18.33 -2.06
C ALA A 148 3.04 -18.53 -2.82
N ALA A 149 2.74 -19.76 -3.25
CA ALA A 149 1.48 -20.08 -3.91
C ALA A 149 0.25 -19.85 -3.00
N ALA A 150 0.34 -20.16 -1.70
CA ALA A 150 -0.75 -19.90 -0.76
C ALA A 150 -1.00 -18.39 -0.59
N LEU A 151 0.06 -17.61 -0.39
CA LEU A 151 0.00 -16.15 -0.24
C LEU A 151 -0.60 -15.47 -1.49
N LEU A 152 -0.20 -15.91 -2.69
CA LEU A 152 -0.73 -15.36 -3.94
C LEU A 152 -2.21 -15.71 -4.14
N ARG A 153 -2.66 -16.91 -3.75
CA ARG A 153 -4.09 -17.27 -3.78
C ARG A 153 -4.92 -16.41 -2.83
N GLU A 154 -4.41 -16.15 -1.62
CA GLU A 154 -5.06 -15.22 -0.68
C GLU A 154 -5.11 -13.80 -1.26
N ALA A 155 -4.00 -13.29 -1.79
CA ALA A 155 -3.93 -11.98 -2.42
C ALA A 155 -4.97 -11.81 -3.53
N ILE A 156 -5.08 -12.80 -4.43
CA ILE A 156 -6.09 -12.83 -5.50
C ILE A 156 -7.52 -12.83 -4.95
N ALA A 157 -7.79 -13.56 -3.86
CA ALA A 157 -9.11 -13.63 -3.25
C ALA A 157 -9.53 -12.32 -2.56
N TYR A 158 -8.55 -11.52 -2.13
CA TYR A 158 -8.74 -10.23 -1.48
C TYR A 158 -8.77 -9.05 -2.44
N THR A 159 -8.43 -9.26 -3.72
CA THR A 159 -8.53 -8.23 -4.75
C THR A 159 -9.98 -8.04 -5.18
N ASP A 160 -10.50 -6.86 -4.91
CA ASP A 160 -11.71 -6.32 -5.53
C ASP A 160 -11.31 -5.52 -6.79
N VAL A 161 -11.95 -5.82 -7.92
CA VAL A 161 -11.63 -5.19 -9.20
C VAL A 161 -12.54 -3.99 -9.38
N SER A 162 -11.99 -2.80 -9.25
CA SER A 162 -12.79 -1.57 -9.30
C SER A 162 -13.06 -1.08 -10.73
N VAL A 163 -12.10 -1.06 -11.66
CA VAL A 163 -12.31 -0.65 -13.08
C VAL A 163 -11.16 -1.19 -13.98
N ALA A 164 -11.35 -1.31 -15.30
CA ALA A 164 -10.22 -1.42 -16.23
C ALA A 164 -9.40 -0.11 -16.25
N LEU A 165 -8.06 -0.18 -16.30
CA LEU A 165 -7.15 0.98 -16.19
C LEU A 165 -7.47 2.08 -17.23
N GLU A 166 -7.98 1.68 -18.41
CA GLU A 166 -8.31 2.54 -19.53
C GLU A 166 -9.59 3.38 -19.33
N GLU A 167 -10.42 3.03 -18.34
CA GLU A 167 -11.66 3.73 -17.99
C GLU A 167 -11.57 4.45 -16.63
N TYR A 168 -10.37 4.48 -16.03
CA TYR A 168 -10.14 5.11 -14.74
C TYR A 168 -10.11 6.64 -14.88
N THR A 169 -11.28 7.27 -14.75
CA THR A 169 -11.38 8.70 -14.44
C THR A 169 -11.38 8.87 -12.93
N PRO A 170 -10.32 9.46 -12.33
CA PRO A 170 -10.33 9.76 -10.92
C PRO A 170 -11.45 10.76 -10.63
N ASP A 171 -12.45 10.32 -9.88
CA ASP A 171 -13.55 11.15 -9.41
C ASP A 171 -13.31 11.55 -7.94
N ALA A 172 -14.28 12.25 -7.35
CA ALA A 172 -14.17 12.68 -5.96
C ALA A 172 -14.04 11.51 -4.96
N TYR A 173 -14.42 10.28 -5.33
CA TYR A 173 -14.29 9.10 -4.47
C TYR A 173 -12.82 8.73 -4.23
N PHE A 174 -11.94 8.93 -5.22
CA PHE A 174 -10.51 8.66 -5.04
C PHE A 174 -9.81 9.65 -4.09
N CYS A 175 -10.45 10.78 -3.78
CA CYS A 175 -9.95 11.72 -2.77
C CYS A 175 -10.22 11.26 -1.33
N GLU A 176 -10.95 10.16 -1.11
CA GLU A 176 -11.16 9.62 0.23
C GLU A 176 -9.89 8.92 0.73
N PRO A 177 -9.38 9.25 1.94
CA PRO A 177 -8.17 8.65 2.50
C PRO A 177 -8.21 7.13 2.55
N LYS A 178 -9.38 6.57 2.84
CA LYS A 178 -9.58 5.12 2.83
C LYS A 178 -9.37 4.54 1.44
N ALA A 179 -9.92 5.15 0.40
CA ALA A 179 -9.76 4.68 -0.98
C ALA A 179 -8.28 4.72 -1.41
N PHE A 180 -7.56 5.79 -1.03
CA PHE A 180 -6.12 5.89 -1.23
C PHE A 180 -5.37 4.73 -0.55
N ILE A 181 -5.65 4.45 0.72
CA ILE A 181 -5.00 3.36 1.47
C ILE A 181 -5.36 2.01 0.84
N ASP A 182 -6.63 1.76 0.52
CA ASP A 182 -7.11 0.51 -0.08
C ASP A 182 -6.43 0.22 -1.43
N GLU A 183 -6.23 1.23 -2.27
CA GLU A 183 -5.64 1.07 -3.61
C GLU A 183 -4.10 1.06 -3.59
N LEU A 184 -3.49 2.06 -2.96
CA LEU A 184 -2.05 2.33 -3.09
C LEU A 184 -1.20 1.70 -1.99
N ILE A 185 -1.78 1.39 -0.83
CA ILE A 185 -1.07 0.77 0.28
C ILE A 185 -1.44 -0.70 0.38
N LEU A 186 -2.73 -1.03 0.42
CA LEU A 186 -3.21 -2.39 0.66
C LEU A 186 -3.28 -3.23 -0.62
N GLY A 187 -3.62 -2.60 -1.75
CA GLY A 187 -3.81 -3.24 -3.04
C GLY A 187 -5.12 -4.03 -3.14
N THR A 188 -6.12 -3.72 -2.29
CA THR A 188 -7.42 -4.41 -2.28
C THR A 188 -8.36 -3.92 -3.36
N GLN A 189 -8.28 -2.65 -3.76
CA GLN A 189 -9.04 -2.10 -4.87
C GLN A 189 -8.06 -1.73 -5.97
N VAL A 190 -7.95 -2.57 -7.00
CA VAL A 190 -6.96 -2.34 -8.07
C VAL A 190 -7.54 -2.58 -9.46
N PRO A 191 -6.92 -2.00 -10.50
CA PRO A 191 -7.31 -2.25 -11.88
C PRO A 191 -7.19 -3.72 -12.28
N TYR A 192 -8.00 -4.14 -13.26
CA TYR A 192 -8.01 -5.53 -13.74
C TYR A 192 -6.63 -6.08 -14.15
N ASP A 193 -5.77 -5.23 -14.73
CA ASP A 193 -4.41 -5.63 -15.12
C ASP A 193 -3.57 -6.12 -13.94
N ARG A 194 -3.74 -5.54 -12.75
CA ARG A 194 -3.03 -5.98 -11.53
C ARG A 194 -3.50 -7.36 -11.08
N LEU A 195 -4.80 -7.64 -11.18
CA LEU A 195 -5.32 -8.98 -10.92
C LEU A 195 -4.77 -10.00 -11.92
N ARG A 196 -4.65 -9.63 -13.20
CA ARG A 196 -4.00 -10.48 -14.21
C ARG A 196 -2.56 -10.80 -13.83
N GLU A 197 -1.77 -9.79 -13.46
CA GLU A 197 -0.37 -9.97 -13.05
C GLU A 197 -0.20 -10.92 -11.85
N LEU A 198 -1.08 -10.82 -10.84
CA LEU A 198 -1.08 -11.73 -9.69
C LEU A 198 -1.35 -13.19 -10.11
N ARG A 199 -2.30 -13.40 -11.03
CA ARG A 199 -2.61 -14.74 -11.57
C ARG A 199 -1.43 -15.32 -12.34
N GLU A 200 -0.79 -14.53 -13.19
CA GLU A 200 0.41 -14.96 -13.92
C GLU A 200 1.58 -15.28 -12.97
N LYS A 201 1.77 -14.49 -11.90
CA LYS A 201 2.75 -14.79 -10.84
C LYS A 201 2.45 -16.15 -10.19
N LEU A 202 1.19 -16.42 -9.84
CA LEU A 202 0.78 -17.69 -9.24
C LEU A 202 1.08 -18.87 -10.17
N GLU A 203 0.71 -18.77 -11.45
CA GLU A 203 0.97 -19.83 -12.43
C GLU A 203 2.46 -20.17 -12.54
N ARG A 204 3.33 -19.15 -12.57
CA ARG A 204 4.80 -19.35 -12.60
C ARG A 204 5.30 -20.09 -11.36
N VAL A 205 4.82 -19.70 -10.18
CA VAL A 205 5.21 -20.34 -8.91
C VAL A 205 4.74 -21.80 -8.87
N GLU A 206 3.52 -22.08 -9.31
CA GLU A 206 2.96 -23.44 -9.35
C GLU A 206 3.70 -24.34 -10.35
N GLN A 207 4.08 -23.82 -11.52
CA GLN A 207 4.88 -24.56 -12.51
C GLN A 207 6.30 -24.85 -12.01
N SER A 208 6.86 -23.97 -11.19
CA SER A 208 8.19 -24.17 -10.58
C SER A 208 8.20 -25.13 -9.40
N CYS A 209 7.03 -25.48 -8.85
CA CYS A 209 6.92 -26.49 -7.80
C CYS A 209 7.16 -27.87 -8.41
N PRO A 210 8.18 -28.64 -7.95
CA PRO A 210 8.36 -29.99 -8.43
C PRO A 210 7.11 -30.80 -8.11
N GLN A 211 6.45 -31.32 -9.15
CA GLN A 211 5.34 -32.26 -8.99
C GLN A 211 5.85 -33.48 -8.23
N GLN A 212 5.64 -33.51 -6.92
CA GLN A 212 5.90 -34.70 -6.12
C GLN A 212 4.88 -35.78 -6.51
N GLY A 213 5.33 -36.75 -7.32
CA GLY A 213 4.87 -38.14 -7.24
C GLY A 213 3.48 -38.46 -7.80
N LEU A 214 3.33 -38.42 -9.12
CA LEU A 214 2.36 -39.27 -9.84
C LEU A 214 3.09 -40.18 -10.84
N ARG A 215 4.05 -40.96 -10.34
CA ARG A 215 4.31 -42.29 -10.90
C ARG A 215 3.66 -43.28 -9.97
N ARG A 216 2.35 -43.50 -10.14
CA ARG A 216 1.76 -44.76 -9.70
C ARG A 216 2.42 -45.86 -10.51
N LYS A 217 3.24 -46.65 -9.83
CA LYS A 217 3.56 -48.01 -10.24
C LYS A 217 2.23 -48.78 -10.21
N ASP A 218 1.59 -48.91 -11.36
CA ASP A 218 0.55 -49.91 -11.58
C ASP A 218 0.97 -50.72 -12.81
N GLU A 219 1.93 -51.62 -12.59
CA GLU A 219 2.06 -52.87 -13.35
C GLU A 219 1.67 -54.00 -12.38
N PRO A 220 0.70 -54.82 -12.77
CA PRO A 220 0.89 -56.26 -12.75
C PRO A 220 0.87 -56.86 -14.15
#